data_AF-A0A930HKF9-F1
#
_entry.id   AF-A0A930HKF9-F1
#
_cell.length_a   1.000
_cell.length_b   1.000
_cell.length_c   1.000
_cell.angle_alpha   90.00
_cell.angle_beta   90.00
_cell.angle_gamma   90.00
#
_symmetry.space_group_name_H-M   'P 1'
#
loop_
_entity.id
_entity.type
_entity.pdbx_description
1 polymer ?
#
loop_
_entity_poly.entity_id
_entity_poly.type
_entity_poly.pdbx_seq_one_letter_code
_entity_poly.pdbx_strand_id
1 'polypeptide(L)'
;MKNNLLRSRRCAVVVMLASIMVAMFGCAQQAKAQTKYDLTIAGTQVTSSNCKDLTVISGVEGTVKYEPENNMLILKNAKINGGSADAIYSKIDGLKIHVLGKNQLSSNNTSTIQLTERMIMTGSGTLNVENANGDAIFANAASLIVDACTVIAKGGNHGIVGKDGKHDERLTIKYATVRAEGKEMASMANLKGVSLIGCKLLQPQGAAYDSKLMGMAKNGSLVKEEIVIDPTMYQLWVAGKKVTLDNCKKLSSLEGVEGNVQFDPQTRILTLENATITTDIYYGIQNFMDGVTIKLVGTNSISSKLNNAIYNNDACMLTISGNGATLNLQGSVEAKDKPGRQVLQNHGIVKVVQCTIEGNAGVNGLSYGEWVFDRCNVKVKAGGDAKFPFAGSISYMEKIPTFSGCSVVTPKGTQWKEFNDGYGKFYALANAGGKVITDLVEIKYDPTGISATNAEKANGVQNIYTIDGMRVSGKFEDLPKGVYIVNGKKQVKM
;
A
#
# COMPACT_ATOMS: atom_id res chain seq x y z
N MET A 1 10.22 -56.95 -77.02
CA MET A 1 9.76 -58.35 -77.08
C MET A 1 9.44 -58.81 -75.66
N LYS A 2 8.23 -59.38 -75.50
CA LYS A 2 7.61 -59.98 -74.30
C LYS A 2 7.09 -59.06 -73.18
N ASN A 3 5.75 -59.02 -73.22
CA ASN A 3 4.74 -58.60 -72.26
C ASN A 3 4.77 -59.34 -70.91
N ASN A 4 4.20 -58.65 -69.91
CA ASN A 4 3.29 -59.11 -68.85
C ASN A 4 3.77 -60.10 -67.78
N LEU A 5 3.71 -59.72 -66.49
CA LEU A 5 2.55 -60.06 -65.62
C LEU A 5 2.69 -59.54 -64.17
N LEU A 6 1.54 -59.11 -63.67
CA LEU A 6 1.14 -58.66 -62.34
C LEU A 6 1.40 -59.64 -61.17
N ARG A 7 1.36 -59.04 -59.97
CA ARG A 7 1.11 -59.58 -58.60
C ARG A 7 2.31 -60.18 -57.84
N SER A 8 2.81 -59.48 -56.81
CA SER A 8 2.24 -59.57 -55.44
C SER A 8 3.04 -58.74 -54.40
N ARG A 9 2.31 -57.98 -53.58
CA ARG A 9 2.51 -57.72 -52.13
C ARG A 9 3.73 -56.91 -51.65
N ARG A 10 3.44 -55.63 -51.37
CA ARG A 10 3.60 -54.90 -50.09
C ARG A 10 4.90 -55.07 -49.27
N CYS A 11 5.48 -53.90 -48.99
CA CYS A 11 6.25 -53.51 -47.81
C CYS A 11 7.66 -54.11 -47.65
N ALA A 12 8.68 -53.30 -47.89
CA ALA A 12 9.47 -52.68 -46.83
C ALA A 12 10.75 -52.02 -47.40
N VAL A 13 10.91 -50.73 -47.06
CA VAL A 13 12.18 -50.05 -46.76
C VAL A 13 13.18 -49.89 -47.91
N VAL A 14 13.25 -48.71 -48.53
CA VAL A 14 14.48 -47.88 -48.72
C VAL A 14 14.05 -46.51 -49.28
N VAL A 15 13.58 -45.58 -48.43
CA VAL A 15 13.70 -44.11 -48.63
C VAL A 15 13.66 -43.48 -47.25
N MET A 16 14.79 -43.43 -46.54
CA MET A 16 14.89 -42.66 -45.29
C MET A 16 16.33 -42.27 -44.96
N LEU A 17 17.03 -41.62 -45.91
CA LEU A 17 18.36 -41.04 -45.69
C LEU A 17 18.48 -39.68 -46.40
N ALA A 18 17.60 -38.73 -46.06
CA ALA A 18 17.76 -37.31 -46.41
C ALA A 18 16.85 -36.36 -45.60
N SER A 19 16.47 -36.69 -44.37
CA SER A 19 15.53 -35.88 -43.58
C SER A 19 15.85 -35.77 -42.08
N ILE A 20 17.11 -35.97 -41.67
CA ILE A 20 17.54 -35.86 -40.25
C ILE A 20 18.61 -34.76 -40.03
N MET A 21 18.75 -33.79 -40.95
CA MET A 21 19.72 -32.70 -40.78
C MET A 21 19.22 -31.30 -41.18
N VAL A 22 17.90 -31.04 -41.10
CA VAL A 22 17.34 -29.66 -41.24
C VAL A 22 16.18 -29.40 -40.25
N ALA A 23 16.22 -30.02 -39.06
CA ALA A 23 15.21 -29.78 -38.01
C ALA A 23 15.83 -29.48 -36.62
N MET A 24 17.06 -28.93 -36.58
CA MET A 24 17.69 -28.44 -35.33
C MET A 24 18.19 -26.98 -35.43
N PHE A 25 17.65 -26.20 -36.37
CA PHE A 25 17.87 -24.75 -36.42
C PHE A 25 16.54 -24.03 -36.67
N GLY A 26 15.68 -24.08 -35.65
CA GLY A 26 14.41 -23.36 -35.63
C GLY A 26 13.97 -23.16 -34.19
N CYS A 27 14.18 -21.95 -33.69
CA CYS A 27 13.90 -21.50 -32.32
C CYS A 27 14.80 -22.06 -31.21
N ALA A 28 16.08 -21.67 -31.24
CA ALA A 28 16.60 -21.09 -30.00
C ALA A 28 15.71 -19.88 -29.70
N GLN A 29 14.64 -20.07 -28.91
CA GLN A 29 14.04 -18.94 -28.21
C GLN A 29 15.21 -18.25 -27.55
N GLN A 30 15.50 -17.00 -27.94
CA GLN A 30 16.40 -16.17 -27.15
C GLN A 30 15.77 -16.11 -25.76
N ALA A 31 16.22 -16.98 -24.85
CA ALA A 31 15.88 -16.90 -23.46
C ALA A 31 16.36 -15.51 -23.05
N LYS A 32 15.42 -14.58 -22.84
CA LYS A 32 15.77 -13.26 -22.31
C LYS A 32 16.56 -13.52 -21.03
N ALA A 33 17.78 -12.99 -20.96
CA ALA A 33 18.62 -13.16 -19.79
C ALA A 33 17.82 -12.74 -18.55
N GLN A 34 17.61 -13.68 -17.64
CA GLN A 34 16.84 -13.45 -16.43
C GLN A 34 17.66 -12.52 -15.52
N THR A 35 17.21 -11.27 -15.36
CA THR A 35 17.82 -10.35 -14.41
C THR A 35 17.74 -10.95 -13.01
N LYS A 36 18.90 -11.10 -12.36
CA LYS A 36 19.01 -11.44 -10.94
C LYS A 36 19.15 -10.14 -10.17
N TYR A 37 18.40 -10.02 -9.09
CA TYR A 37 18.49 -8.87 -8.18
C TYR A 37 19.27 -9.28 -6.96
N ASP A 38 20.01 -8.38 -6.30
CA ASP A 38 20.77 -8.67 -5.08
C ASP A 38 19.87 -8.83 -3.82
N LEU A 39 18.76 -9.54 -3.99
CA LEU A 39 17.75 -9.85 -3.00
C LEU A 39 17.47 -11.35 -3.01
N THR A 40 17.46 -11.94 -1.82
CA THR A 40 17.12 -13.34 -1.58
C THR A 40 15.98 -13.40 -0.57
N ILE A 41 14.97 -14.23 -0.84
CA ILE A 41 13.81 -14.47 0.03
C ILE A 41 13.77 -15.96 0.35
N ALA A 42 13.81 -16.32 1.64
CA ALA A 42 13.87 -17.70 2.12
C ALA A 42 14.91 -18.55 1.36
N GLY A 43 16.13 -18.03 1.21
CA GLY A 43 17.23 -18.69 0.50
C GLY A 43 17.12 -18.72 -1.04
N THR A 44 16.03 -18.22 -1.64
CA THR A 44 15.84 -18.20 -3.09
C THR A 44 16.12 -16.82 -3.69
N GLN A 45 16.95 -16.78 -4.74
CA GLN A 45 17.29 -15.55 -5.46
C GLN A 45 16.04 -14.93 -6.12
N VAL A 46 15.80 -13.64 -5.88
CA VAL A 46 14.77 -12.87 -6.58
C VAL A 46 15.28 -12.48 -7.97
N THR A 47 14.41 -12.61 -8.95
CA THR A 47 14.70 -12.42 -10.37
C THR A 47 13.51 -11.80 -11.09
N SER A 48 13.72 -11.35 -12.32
CA SER A 48 12.65 -10.81 -13.17
C SER A 48 11.49 -11.78 -13.43
N SER A 49 11.66 -13.09 -13.20
CA SER A 49 10.60 -14.10 -13.41
C SER A 49 9.71 -14.32 -12.19
N ASN A 50 10.22 -14.12 -10.96
CA ASN A 50 9.48 -14.37 -9.72
C ASN A 50 9.19 -13.08 -8.92
N CYS A 51 9.76 -11.93 -9.29
CA CYS A 51 9.60 -10.70 -8.52
C CYS A 51 8.14 -10.23 -8.38
N LYS A 52 7.26 -10.54 -9.35
CA LYS A 52 5.84 -10.14 -9.29
C LYS A 52 5.01 -10.94 -8.30
N ASP A 53 5.43 -12.16 -7.96
CA ASP A 53 4.77 -13.04 -7.01
C ASP A 53 5.79 -14.01 -6.41
N LEU A 54 6.21 -13.71 -5.18
CA LEU A 54 7.23 -14.48 -4.46
C LEU A 54 6.63 -15.64 -3.66
N THR A 55 5.31 -15.84 -3.68
CA THR A 55 4.65 -17.00 -3.04
C THR A 55 4.98 -18.32 -3.74
N VAL A 56 5.57 -18.26 -4.94
CA VAL A 56 6.17 -19.42 -5.63
C VAL A 56 7.37 -20.01 -4.87
N ILE A 57 7.93 -19.27 -3.90
CA ILE A 57 9.05 -19.72 -3.06
C ILE A 57 8.50 -20.48 -1.86
N SER A 58 9.06 -21.67 -1.62
CA SER A 58 8.68 -22.49 -0.45
C SER A 58 8.88 -21.71 0.86
N GLY A 59 7.88 -21.74 1.73
CA GLY A 59 7.89 -21.02 3.01
C GLY A 59 7.41 -19.56 2.93
N VAL A 60 6.92 -19.10 1.77
CA VAL A 60 6.35 -17.77 1.56
C VAL A 60 4.83 -17.84 1.39
N GLU A 61 4.08 -17.14 2.23
CA GLU A 61 2.62 -17.01 2.17
C GLU A 61 2.20 -15.53 2.22
N GLY A 62 0.94 -15.25 1.88
CA GLY A 62 0.38 -13.89 1.85
C GLY A 62 0.68 -13.16 0.54
N THR A 63 0.76 -11.84 0.55
CA THR A 63 1.18 -11.06 -0.63
C THR A 63 2.62 -10.62 -0.45
N VAL A 64 3.51 -11.17 -1.26
CA VAL A 64 4.94 -10.84 -1.28
C VAL A 64 5.36 -10.59 -2.72
N LYS A 65 5.78 -9.36 -3.03
CA LYS A 65 6.27 -8.99 -4.37
C LYS A 65 7.40 -7.97 -4.28
N TYR A 66 8.33 -8.04 -5.22
CA TYR A 66 9.42 -7.11 -5.38
C TYR A 66 9.25 -6.29 -6.68
N GLU A 67 9.28 -4.98 -6.55
CA GLU A 67 9.17 -4.01 -7.62
C GLU A 67 10.56 -3.38 -7.89
N PRO A 68 11.28 -3.86 -8.92
CA PRO A 68 12.66 -3.44 -9.16
C PRO A 68 12.79 -1.96 -9.54
N GLU A 69 11.77 -1.38 -10.18
CA GLU A 69 11.77 0.02 -10.64
C GLU A 69 12.01 1.03 -9.50
N ASN A 70 11.61 0.68 -8.27
CA ASN A 70 11.70 1.54 -7.09
C ASN A 70 12.42 0.89 -5.90
N ASN A 71 13.08 -0.26 -6.13
CA ASN A 71 13.68 -1.10 -5.10
C ASN A 71 12.71 -1.40 -3.93
N MET A 72 11.46 -1.77 -4.24
CA MET A 72 10.42 -1.94 -3.22
C MET A 72 9.97 -3.40 -3.06
N LEU A 73 10.17 -3.97 -1.88
CA LEU A 73 9.59 -5.26 -1.46
C LEU A 73 8.29 -4.99 -0.69
N ILE A 74 7.16 -5.40 -1.23
CA ILE A 74 5.84 -5.23 -0.60
C ILE A 74 5.48 -6.51 0.15
N LEU A 75 5.20 -6.35 1.45
CA LEU A 75 4.73 -7.41 2.34
C LEU A 75 3.33 -7.05 2.83
N LYS A 76 2.32 -7.85 2.48
CA LYS A 76 0.97 -7.69 2.99
C LYS A 76 0.42 -8.99 3.53
N ASN A 77 0.19 -9.03 4.84
CA ASN A 77 -0.22 -10.24 5.56
C ASN A 77 0.68 -11.44 5.24
N ALA A 78 1.98 -11.18 5.09
CA ALA A 78 2.95 -12.14 4.64
C ALA A 78 3.44 -13.03 5.79
N LYS A 79 3.72 -14.29 5.48
CA LYS A 79 4.49 -15.18 6.34
C LYS A 79 5.69 -15.69 5.57
N ILE A 80 6.89 -15.50 6.10
CA ILE A 80 8.13 -15.96 5.45
C ILE A 80 8.94 -16.76 6.46
N ASN A 81 9.14 -18.05 6.15
CA ASN A 81 10.02 -18.92 6.91
C ASN A 81 11.30 -19.16 6.10
N GLY A 82 12.42 -18.60 6.58
CA GLY A 82 13.72 -18.76 5.94
C GLY A 82 14.37 -20.13 6.13
N GLY A 83 13.86 -20.96 7.05
CA GLY A 83 14.47 -22.26 7.36
C GLY A 83 15.92 -22.08 7.80
N SER A 84 16.86 -22.67 7.07
CA SER A 84 18.31 -22.54 7.32
C SER A 84 18.96 -21.32 6.64
N ALA A 85 18.18 -20.46 6.00
CA ALA A 85 18.61 -19.20 5.41
C ALA A 85 17.87 -18.02 6.05
N ASP A 86 18.33 -16.79 5.83
CA ASP A 86 17.56 -15.61 6.20
C ASP A 86 16.20 -15.60 5.49
N ALA A 87 15.17 -15.12 6.17
CA ALA A 87 13.89 -14.86 5.55
C ALA A 87 14.03 -13.76 4.48
N ILE A 88 14.84 -12.74 4.77
CA ILE A 88 15.22 -11.68 3.81
C ILE A 88 16.73 -11.44 3.92
N TYR A 89 17.42 -11.57 2.79
CA TYR A 89 18.82 -11.15 2.65
C TYR A 89 18.93 -10.16 1.49
N SER A 90 19.53 -8.98 1.73
CA SER A 90 19.65 -7.93 0.71
C SER A 90 21.04 -7.29 0.68
N LYS A 91 21.54 -7.08 -0.54
CA LYS A 91 22.67 -6.19 -0.86
C LYS A 91 22.24 -5.01 -1.75
N ILE A 92 20.96 -4.70 -1.82
CA ILE A 92 20.43 -3.58 -2.59
C ILE A 92 20.49 -2.32 -1.74
N ASP A 93 21.27 -1.31 -2.18
CA ASP A 93 21.24 0.01 -1.55
C ASP A 93 19.86 0.68 -1.74
N GLY A 94 19.25 0.99 -0.61
CA GLY A 94 17.96 1.64 -0.55
C GLY A 94 16.77 0.72 -0.78
N LEU A 95 16.90 -0.59 -0.51
CA LEU A 95 15.74 -1.48 -0.50
C LEU A 95 14.67 -0.96 0.46
N LYS A 96 13.48 -0.68 -0.07
CA LYS A 96 12.29 -0.31 0.70
C LYS A 96 11.45 -1.55 0.96
N ILE A 97 11.23 -1.92 2.21
CA ILE A 97 10.24 -2.91 2.61
C ILE A 97 8.95 -2.17 2.97
N HIS A 98 7.93 -2.26 2.12
CA HIS A 98 6.60 -1.70 2.38
C HIS A 98 5.76 -2.72 3.15
N VAL A 99 5.65 -2.50 4.45
CA VAL A 99 4.94 -3.32 5.43
C VAL A 99 3.48 -2.92 5.49
N LEU A 100 2.58 -3.84 5.11
CA LEU A 100 1.13 -3.69 5.13
C LEU A 100 0.49 -4.84 5.92
N GLY A 101 -0.59 -4.57 6.65
CA GLY A 101 -1.24 -5.61 7.46
C GLY A 101 -0.29 -6.20 8.52
N LYS A 102 -0.45 -7.49 8.86
CA LYS A 102 0.36 -8.17 9.88
C LYS A 102 1.28 -9.21 9.24
N ASN A 103 2.58 -8.97 9.26
CA ASN A 103 3.58 -9.83 8.63
C ASN A 103 4.41 -10.58 9.67
N GLN A 104 4.83 -11.81 9.37
CA GLN A 104 5.56 -12.71 10.27
C GLN A 104 6.75 -13.33 9.54
N LEU A 105 7.96 -13.01 9.99
CA LEU A 105 9.21 -13.52 9.44
C LEU A 105 9.93 -14.34 10.51
N SER A 106 10.43 -15.51 10.11
CA SER A 106 11.18 -16.41 11.00
C SER A 106 12.33 -17.08 10.26
N SER A 107 13.38 -17.44 10.98
CA SER A 107 14.51 -18.23 10.47
C SER A 107 15.20 -18.98 11.62
N ASN A 108 15.85 -20.09 11.27
CA ASN A 108 16.78 -20.82 12.13
C ASN A 108 18.26 -20.56 11.75
N ASN A 109 18.52 -19.65 10.80
CA ASN A 109 19.87 -19.18 10.48
C ASN A 109 20.40 -18.24 11.59
N THR A 110 21.63 -17.74 11.42
CA THR A 110 22.24 -16.75 12.32
C THR A 110 21.40 -15.47 12.47
N SER A 111 20.64 -15.11 11.43
CA SER A 111 19.71 -13.98 11.42
C SER A 111 18.42 -14.29 10.64
N THR A 112 17.35 -13.56 10.93
CA THR A 112 16.10 -13.65 10.14
C THR A 112 16.04 -12.62 9.02
N ILE A 113 16.49 -11.40 9.27
CA ILE A 113 16.72 -10.39 8.23
C ILE A 113 18.18 -9.97 8.30
N GLN A 114 18.87 -10.01 7.16
CA GLN A 114 20.21 -9.45 7.03
C GLN A 114 20.26 -8.45 5.86
N LEU A 115 20.91 -7.31 6.12
CA LEU A 115 21.19 -6.26 5.15
C LEU A 115 22.69 -5.96 5.16
N THR A 116 23.28 -5.83 3.97
CA THR A 116 24.66 -5.34 3.81
C THR A 116 24.73 -3.97 3.14
N GLU A 117 23.58 -3.45 2.73
CA GLU A 117 23.38 -2.11 2.20
C GLU A 117 22.16 -1.49 2.88
N ARG A 118 21.98 -0.17 2.77
CA ARG A 118 20.92 0.56 3.48
C ARG A 118 19.52 0.00 3.18
N MET A 119 18.74 -0.26 4.22
CA MET A 119 17.35 -0.72 4.10
C MET A 119 16.38 0.27 4.78
N ILE A 120 15.20 0.44 4.19
CA ILE A 120 14.12 1.28 4.71
C ILE A 120 12.88 0.39 4.91
N MET A 121 12.42 0.24 6.15
CA MET A 121 11.13 -0.39 6.46
C MET A 121 10.09 0.71 6.63
N THR A 122 9.01 0.65 5.85
CA THR A 122 7.95 1.67 5.87
C THR A 122 6.55 1.09 5.69
N GLY A 123 5.51 1.93 5.79
CA GLY A 123 4.13 1.54 5.59
C GLY A 123 3.28 1.60 6.86
N SER A 124 2.07 1.06 6.75
CA SER A 124 1.05 1.10 7.79
C SER A 124 0.93 -0.16 8.64
N GLY A 125 1.65 -1.23 8.27
CA GLY A 125 1.55 -2.53 8.90
C GLY A 125 2.53 -2.78 10.04
N THR A 126 2.47 -4.02 10.51
CA THR A 126 3.36 -4.62 11.50
C THR A 126 4.24 -5.68 10.84
N LEU A 127 5.54 -5.63 11.13
CA LEU A 127 6.53 -6.64 10.77
C LEU A 127 7.02 -7.32 12.04
N ASN A 128 6.60 -8.56 12.27
CA ASN A 128 7.12 -9.41 13.33
C ASN A 128 8.31 -10.19 12.78
N VAL A 129 9.46 -10.11 13.43
CA VAL A 129 10.70 -10.77 13.03
C VAL A 129 11.19 -11.56 14.21
N GLU A 130 11.28 -12.88 14.05
CA GLU A 130 11.66 -13.79 15.12
C GLU A 130 12.86 -14.63 14.70
N ASN A 131 13.82 -14.80 15.61
CA ASN A 131 14.88 -15.80 15.48
C ASN A 131 15.10 -16.43 16.87
N ALA A 132 14.98 -17.76 16.97
CA ALA A 132 15.03 -18.42 18.27
C ALA A 132 16.42 -18.42 18.92
N ASN A 133 17.48 -18.54 18.10
CA ASN A 133 18.85 -18.77 18.58
C ASN A 133 19.86 -17.72 18.05
N GLY A 134 19.43 -16.85 17.15
CA GLY A 134 20.25 -15.85 16.48
C GLY A 134 19.63 -14.45 16.61
N ASP A 135 19.92 -13.61 15.63
CA ASP A 135 19.50 -12.21 15.60
C ASP A 135 18.20 -12.05 14.82
N ALA A 136 17.27 -11.24 15.32
CA ALA A 136 16.06 -10.97 14.53
C ALA A 136 16.42 -10.15 13.28
N ILE A 137 17.14 -9.04 13.46
CA ILE A 137 17.59 -8.16 12.37
C ILE A 137 19.08 -7.84 12.53
N PHE A 138 19.87 -8.17 11.51
CA PHE A 138 21.31 -7.93 11.47
C PHE A 138 21.71 -6.93 10.37
N ALA A 139 22.04 -5.70 10.79
CA ALA A 139 22.54 -4.64 9.94
C ALA A 139 24.07 -4.72 9.77
N ASN A 140 24.52 -5.54 8.81
CA ASN A 140 25.92 -5.86 8.62
C ASN A 140 26.66 -4.71 7.92
N ALA A 141 27.34 -3.87 8.71
CA ALA A 141 28.02 -2.66 8.25
C ALA A 141 27.13 -1.68 7.46
N ALA A 142 25.82 -1.73 7.68
CA ALA A 142 24.81 -1.00 6.91
C ALA A 142 23.81 -0.28 7.82
N SER A 143 23.13 0.73 7.28
CA SER A 143 22.11 1.48 8.02
C SER A 143 20.71 0.92 7.83
N LEU A 144 19.92 0.97 8.90
CA LEU A 144 18.50 0.60 8.90
C LEU A 144 17.66 1.82 9.25
N ILE A 145 16.63 2.09 8.44
CA ILE A 145 15.63 3.12 8.71
C ILE A 145 14.28 2.43 8.91
N VAL A 146 13.62 2.69 10.04
CA VAL A 146 12.25 2.27 10.29
C VAL A 146 11.38 3.53 10.29
N ASP A 147 10.53 3.70 9.29
CA ASP A 147 9.74 4.91 9.05
C ASP A 147 8.24 4.61 9.01
N ALA A 148 7.48 5.20 9.93
CA ALA A 148 6.04 5.06 10.11
C ALA A 148 5.50 3.65 10.45
N CYS A 149 6.17 2.54 10.11
CA CYS A 149 5.65 1.19 10.37
C CYS A 149 5.87 0.72 11.82
N THR A 150 5.34 -0.47 12.14
CA THR A 150 5.63 -1.17 13.39
C THR A 150 6.59 -2.33 13.14
N VAL A 151 7.72 -2.38 13.85
CA VAL A 151 8.66 -3.50 13.82
C VAL A 151 8.75 -4.13 15.20
N ILE A 152 8.52 -5.44 15.27
CA ILE A 152 8.67 -6.24 16.49
C ILE A 152 9.77 -7.26 16.21
N ALA A 153 10.94 -7.07 16.81
CA ALA A 153 12.17 -7.82 16.54
C ALA A 153 12.58 -8.61 17.78
N LYS A 154 12.45 -9.94 17.73
CA LYS A 154 12.75 -10.84 18.83
C LYS A 154 13.82 -11.85 18.42
N GLY A 155 15.01 -11.71 18.98
CA GLY A 155 16.12 -12.65 18.76
C GLY A 155 16.49 -13.41 20.02
N GLY A 156 17.01 -14.62 19.84
CA GLY A 156 17.70 -15.36 20.89
C GLY A 156 18.92 -14.57 21.38
N ASN A 157 19.71 -14.02 20.45
CA ASN A 157 20.88 -13.21 20.78
C ASN A 157 20.53 -11.72 20.85
N HIS A 158 20.10 -11.14 19.73
CA HIS A 158 19.73 -9.74 19.64
C HIS A 158 18.41 -9.49 18.92
N GLY A 159 17.67 -8.46 19.36
CA GLY A 159 16.53 -7.96 18.60
C GLY A 159 16.99 -7.28 17.31
N ILE A 160 17.77 -6.21 17.44
CA ILE A 160 18.37 -5.47 16.32
C ILE A 160 19.85 -5.25 16.59
N VAL A 161 20.73 -5.66 15.68
CA VAL A 161 22.18 -5.61 15.90
C VAL A 161 22.93 -5.13 14.67
N GLY A 162 24.04 -4.43 14.88
CA GLY A 162 25.03 -4.16 13.82
C GLY A 162 26.21 -5.12 13.87
N LYS A 163 27.19 -4.97 12.96
CA LYS A 163 28.36 -5.86 12.93
C LYS A 163 29.28 -5.63 14.12
N ASP A 164 29.73 -4.38 14.28
CA ASP A 164 30.62 -4.00 15.37
C ASP A 164 30.47 -2.54 15.82
N GLY A 165 29.50 -1.81 15.26
CA GLY A 165 29.23 -0.40 15.57
C GLY A 165 30.28 0.58 15.08
N LYS A 166 31.24 0.15 14.25
CA LYS A 166 32.37 0.99 13.80
C LYS A 166 32.22 1.45 12.34
N HIS A 167 31.33 0.84 11.57
CA HIS A 167 31.09 1.15 10.16
C HIS A 167 29.88 2.09 9.99
N ASP A 168 28.84 1.69 9.26
CA ASP A 168 27.65 2.50 9.03
C ASP A 168 26.38 1.94 9.69
N GLU A 169 26.53 1.14 10.74
CA GLU A 169 25.45 0.52 11.53
C GLU A 169 24.63 1.53 12.34
N ARG A 170 23.92 2.41 11.64
CA ARG A 170 23.02 3.39 12.23
C ARG A 170 21.59 2.89 12.11
N LEU A 171 20.87 3.00 13.22
CA LEU A 171 19.44 2.77 13.25
C LEU A 171 18.72 4.11 13.39
N THR A 172 17.88 4.43 12.41
CA THR A 172 17.01 5.61 12.47
C THR A 172 15.56 5.17 12.59
N ILE A 173 14.89 5.61 13.64
CA ILE A 173 13.47 5.30 13.90
C ILE A 173 12.69 6.60 13.76
N LYS A 174 11.78 6.65 12.79
CA LYS A 174 11.03 7.84 12.39
C LYS A 174 9.54 7.56 12.47
N TYR A 175 8.81 8.29 13.30
CA TYR A 175 7.34 8.17 13.43
C TYR A 175 6.83 6.72 13.56
N ALA A 176 7.67 5.82 14.09
CA ALA A 176 7.50 4.39 14.01
C ALA A 176 7.44 3.77 15.41
N THR A 177 6.82 2.61 15.49
CA THR A 177 6.85 1.77 16.69
C THR A 177 7.91 0.71 16.51
N VAL A 178 8.83 0.61 17.47
CA VAL A 178 9.81 -0.47 17.54
C VAL A 178 9.70 -1.17 18.89
N ARG A 179 9.63 -2.49 18.84
CA ARG A 179 9.79 -3.40 19.98
C ARG A 179 10.98 -4.29 19.68
N ALA A 180 12.02 -4.27 20.49
CA ALA A 180 13.21 -5.07 20.27
C ALA A 180 13.59 -5.83 21.54
N GLU A 181 13.79 -7.14 21.43
CA GLU A 181 14.15 -8.01 22.55
C GLU A 181 15.23 -9.00 22.11
N GLY A 182 16.33 -9.06 22.87
CA GLY A 182 17.44 -10.00 22.67
C GLY A 182 17.80 -10.63 24.01
N LYS A 183 17.71 -11.96 24.11
CA LYS A 183 17.74 -12.67 25.39
C LYS A 183 19.15 -12.89 25.92
N GLU A 184 20.03 -13.45 25.10
CA GLU A 184 21.36 -13.87 25.54
C GLU A 184 22.34 -12.70 25.58
N MET A 185 22.30 -11.80 24.59
CA MET A 185 23.31 -10.77 24.40
C MET A 185 22.79 -9.37 24.74
N ALA A 186 21.91 -8.81 23.90
CA ALA A 186 21.31 -7.48 24.11
C ALA A 186 20.17 -7.24 23.13
N SER A 187 19.19 -6.43 23.51
CA SER A 187 18.05 -6.08 22.66
C SER A 187 18.45 -5.22 21.46
N MET A 188 19.34 -4.24 21.65
CA MET A 188 19.86 -3.37 20.59
C MET A 188 21.34 -3.03 20.82
N ALA A 189 22.24 -3.56 20.00
CA ALA A 189 23.70 -3.45 20.20
C ALA A 189 24.52 -3.43 18.89
N ASN A 190 25.82 -3.19 19.00
CA ASN A 190 26.77 -3.03 17.88
C ASN A 190 26.31 -2.01 16.83
N LEU A 191 25.60 -0.98 17.28
CA LEU A 191 25.13 0.13 16.46
C LEU A 191 26.06 1.32 16.68
N LYS A 192 26.47 1.97 15.59
CA LYS A 192 27.23 3.22 15.63
C LYS A 192 26.40 4.39 16.14
N GLY A 193 25.08 4.30 16.03
CA GLY A 193 24.16 5.31 16.53
C GLY A 193 22.70 4.90 16.40
N VAL A 194 21.89 5.39 17.34
CA VAL A 194 20.43 5.30 17.29
C VAL A 194 19.86 6.71 17.24
N SER A 195 19.02 7.00 16.25
CA SER A 195 18.37 8.30 16.07
C SER A 195 16.85 8.15 16.12
N LEU A 196 16.20 8.94 16.98
CA LEU A 196 14.75 8.95 17.15
C LEU A 196 14.19 10.25 16.59
N ILE A 197 13.32 10.17 15.58
CA ILE A 197 12.68 11.34 14.95
C ILE A 197 11.17 11.22 15.17
N GLY A 198 10.61 12.12 15.98
CA GLY A 198 9.19 12.07 16.35
C GLY A 198 8.80 10.79 17.07
N CYS A 199 9.75 10.19 17.80
CA CYS A 199 9.57 9.01 18.63
C CYS A 199 10.16 9.25 20.01
N LYS A 200 9.77 8.41 20.97
CA LYS A 200 10.33 8.40 22.31
C LYS A 200 10.55 6.97 22.76
N LEU A 201 11.69 6.74 23.42
CA LEU A 201 11.92 5.53 24.20
C LEU A 201 11.04 5.55 25.45
N LEU A 202 10.18 4.55 25.58
CA LEU A 202 9.26 4.39 26.70
C LEU A 202 9.78 3.38 27.72
N GLN A 203 10.38 2.28 27.26
CA GLN A 203 10.92 1.23 28.13
C GLN A 203 12.23 0.65 27.58
N PRO A 204 13.14 0.19 28.46
CA PRO A 204 13.07 0.36 29.92
C PRO A 204 13.35 1.81 30.34
N GLN A 205 12.74 2.28 31.43
CA GLN A 205 12.94 3.64 31.92
C GLN A 205 14.42 3.85 32.30
N GLY A 206 14.98 4.99 31.89
CA GLY A 206 16.38 5.37 32.14
C GLY A 206 17.39 4.76 31.16
N ALA A 207 16.95 3.93 30.21
CA ALA A 207 17.82 3.51 29.12
C ALA A 207 18.05 4.66 28.13
N ALA A 208 19.22 4.64 27.48
CA ALA A 208 19.59 5.56 26.41
C ALA A 208 20.62 4.88 25.50
N TYR A 209 20.88 5.48 24.33
CA TYR A 209 22.01 5.05 23.52
C TYR A 209 23.33 5.42 24.21
N ASP A 210 24.22 4.46 24.38
CA ASP A 210 25.58 4.64 24.88
C ASP A 210 26.58 4.33 23.77
N SER A 211 27.35 5.34 23.35
CA SER A 211 28.31 5.22 22.26
C SER A 211 29.55 4.41 22.62
N LYS A 212 29.89 4.27 23.91
CA LYS A 212 31.01 3.41 24.35
C LYS A 212 30.64 1.94 24.32
N LEU A 213 29.37 1.64 24.62
CA LEU A 213 28.81 0.29 24.54
C LEU A 213 28.19 -0.02 23.18
N MET A 214 28.10 0.96 22.29
CA MET A 214 27.59 0.85 20.91
C MET A 214 26.16 0.28 20.88
N GLY A 215 25.30 0.71 21.80
CA GLY A 215 23.97 0.13 21.93
C GLY A 215 23.08 0.83 22.93
N MET A 216 21.88 0.30 23.12
CA MET A 216 20.95 0.78 24.13
C MET A 216 21.36 0.20 25.49
N ALA A 217 21.67 1.09 26.44
CA ALA A 217 22.22 0.72 27.73
C ALA A 217 21.46 1.39 28.87
N LYS A 218 21.53 0.75 30.04
CA LYS A 218 21.01 1.24 31.31
C LYS A 218 21.99 0.87 32.41
N ASN A 219 22.30 1.80 33.31
CA ASN A 219 23.23 1.58 34.43
C ASN A 219 24.60 1.03 33.99
N GLY A 220 25.12 1.51 32.85
CA GLY A 220 26.44 1.12 32.34
C GLY A 220 26.51 -0.29 31.71
N SER A 221 25.38 -0.94 31.42
CA SER A 221 25.31 -2.24 30.75
C SER A 221 24.27 -2.23 29.63
N LEU A 222 24.48 -3.03 28.58
CA LEU A 222 23.52 -3.19 27.50
C LEU A 222 22.20 -3.78 28.00
N VAL A 223 21.08 -3.27 27.47
CA VAL A 223 19.74 -3.71 27.83
C VAL A 223 19.44 -5.06 27.17
N LYS A 224 18.94 -6.02 27.96
CA LYS A 224 18.38 -7.30 27.48
C LYS A 224 16.85 -7.36 27.58
N GLU A 225 16.24 -6.44 28.32
CA GLU A 225 14.78 -6.28 28.42
C GLU A 225 14.20 -5.77 27.09
N GLU A 226 12.89 -5.92 26.89
CA GLU A 226 12.22 -5.35 25.71
C GLU A 226 12.41 -3.82 25.67
N ILE A 227 12.95 -3.35 24.55
CA ILE A 227 13.04 -1.94 24.23
C ILE A 227 11.75 -1.53 23.51
N VAL A 228 11.09 -0.52 24.05
CA VAL A 228 9.79 -0.02 23.59
C VAL A 228 9.97 1.42 23.13
N ILE A 229 9.89 1.66 21.83
CA ILE A 229 9.95 2.98 21.21
C ILE A 229 8.63 3.22 20.47
N ASP A 230 7.98 4.35 20.72
CA ASP A 230 6.72 4.72 20.08
C ASP A 230 6.76 6.14 19.51
N PRO A 231 5.92 6.42 18.49
CA PRO A 231 5.79 7.76 17.92
C PRO A 231 5.19 8.75 18.93
N THR A 232 5.74 9.95 18.95
CA THR A 232 5.19 11.13 19.65
C THR A 232 4.63 12.17 18.68
N MET A 233 4.97 12.05 17.40
CA MET A 233 4.48 12.87 16.32
C MET A 233 4.02 11.99 15.17
N TYR A 234 3.05 12.50 14.40
CA TYR A 234 2.49 11.80 13.25
C TYR A 234 2.68 12.68 12.01
N GLN A 235 2.93 12.05 10.86
CA GLN A 235 3.06 12.73 9.57
C GLN A 235 1.68 13.16 9.02
N LEU A 236 0.91 13.84 9.86
CA LEU A 236 -0.44 14.32 9.60
C LEU A 236 -0.56 15.74 10.19
N TRP A 237 -1.13 16.66 9.43
CA TRP A 237 -1.41 18.02 9.89
C TRP A 237 -2.89 18.36 9.68
N VAL A 238 -3.45 19.09 10.63
CA VAL A 238 -4.81 19.64 10.60
C VAL A 238 -4.72 21.14 10.83
N ALA A 239 -5.28 21.94 9.91
CA ALA A 239 -5.18 23.40 9.93
C ALA A 239 -3.73 23.92 10.10
N GLY A 240 -2.76 23.25 9.45
CA GLY A 240 -1.34 23.59 9.54
C GLY A 240 -0.62 23.16 10.83
N LYS A 241 -1.32 22.58 11.81
CA LYS A 241 -0.72 22.07 13.04
C LYS A 241 -0.48 20.57 12.96
N LYS A 242 0.75 20.16 13.30
CA LYS A 242 1.15 18.76 13.29
C LYS A 242 0.40 17.99 14.38
N VAL A 243 -0.09 16.80 14.04
CA VAL A 243 -0.70 15.89 15.01
C VAL A 243 0.40 15.23 15.84
N THR A 244 0.25 15.28 17.17
CA THR A 244 1.18 14.75 18.17
C THR A 244 0.42 13.91 19.18
N LEU A 245 1.14 13.15 20.02
CA LEU A 245 0.53 12.39 21.10
C LEU A 245 -0.26 13.28 22.08
N ASP A 246 0.17 14.54 22.25
CA ASP A 246 -0.46 15.48 23.18
C ASP A 246 -1.80 16.03 22.67
N ASN A 247 -1.96 16.17 21.35
CA ASN A 247 -3.16 16.78 20.75
C ASN A 247 -4.08 15.78 20.04
N CYS A 248 -3.63 14.55 19.73
CA CYS A 248 -4.38 13.64 18.87
C CYS A 248 -5.78 13.29 19.41
N LYS A 249 -5.98 13.27 20.73
CA LYS A 249 -7.29 12.97 21.34
C LYS A 249 -8.30 14.12 21.25
N LYS A 250 -7.86 15.35 21.00
CA LYS A 250 -8.73 16.54 20.92
C LYS A 250 -8.06 17.62 20.06
N LEU A 251 -8.28 17.55 18.76
CA LEU A 251 -7.78 18.54 17.79
C LEU A 251 -8.70 19.76 17.66
N SER A 252 -9.90 19.72 18.24
CA SER A 252 -10.82 20.88 18.28
C SER A 252 -10.35 22.03 19.16
N SER A 253 -9.21 21.91 19.84
CA SER A 253 -8.54 23.04 20.50
C SER A 253 -7.67 23.86 19.54
N LEU A 254 -7.46 23.40 18.31
CA LEU A 254 -6.69 24.10 17.30
C LEU A 254 -7.51 25.25 16.72
N GLU A 255 -6.85 26.37 16.46
CA GLU A 255 -7.47 27.51 15.77
C GLU A 255 -8.02 27.07 14.41
N GLY A 256 -9.26 27.49 14.12
CA GLY A 256 -9.96 27.12 12.88
C GLY A 256 -10.52 25.70 12.87
N VAL A 257 -10.50 24.95 14.00
CA VAL A 257 -11.09 23.61 14.11
C VAL A 257 -12.27 23.61 15.08
N GLU A 258 -13.45 23.29 14.57
CA GLU A 258 -14.70 23.16 15.33
C GLU A 258 -15.27 21.74 15.21
N GLY A 259 -16.23 21.41 16.07
CA GLY A 259 -16.82 20.08 16.18
C GLY A 259 -15.91 19.08 16.90
N ASN A 260 -16.15 17.77 16.71
CA ASN A 260 -15.32 16.74 17.32
C ASN A 260 -14.31 16.20 16.29
N VAL A 261 -13.03 16.49 16.53
CA VAL A 261 -11.90 16.07 15.69
C VAL A 261 -10.87 15.37 16.56
N GLN A 262 -10.59 14.11 16.25
CA GLN A 262 -9.62 13.30 16.97
C GLN A 262 -8.92 12.32 16.03
N PHE A 263 -7.66 12.04 16.30
CA PHE A 263 -6.85 11.05 15.62
C PHE A 263 -6.48 9.94 16.61
N ASP A 264 -6.77 8.70 16.24
CA ASP A 264 -6.27 7.51 16.93
C ASP A 264 -4.99 7.01 16.21
N PRO A 265 -3.81 7.14 16.83
CA PRO A 265 -2.55 6.70 16.26
C PRO A 265 -2.45 5.20 16.01
N GLN A 266 -3.10 4.38 16.83
CA GLN A 266 -2.98 2.92 16.74
C GLN A 266 -3.72 2.39 15.52
N THR A 267 -4.90 2.95 15.25
CA THR A 267 -5.74 2.58 14.10
C THR A 267 -5.54 3.48 12.88
N ARG A 268 -4.81 4.59 13.03
CA ARG A 268 -4.64 5.68 12.04
C ARG A 268 -5.96 6.27 11.55
N ILE A 269 -6.95 6.36 12.44
CA ILE A 269 -8.27 6.91 12.13
C ILE A 269 -8.33 8.36 12.60
N LEU A 270 -8.47 9.30 11.65
CA LEU A 270 -8.89 10.68 11.91
C LEU A 270 -10.41 10.75 11.86
N THR A 271 -11.06 10.87 13.02
CA THR A 271 -12.51 11.03 13.11
C THR A 271 -12.88 12.51 12.99
N LEU A 272 -13.79 12.82 12.08
CA LEU A 272 -14.47 14.10 11.93
C LEU A 272 -15.95 13.88 12.22
N GLU A 273 -16.45 14.49 13.29
CA GLU A 273 -17.84 14.43 13.68
C GLU A 273 -18.41 15.85 13.79
N ASN A 274 -19.28 16.18 12.84
CA ASN A 274 -19.82 17.53 12.64
C ASN A 274 -18.74 18.62 12.71
N ALA A 275 -17.59 18.34 12.10
CA ALA A 275 -16.40 19.16 12.20
C ALA A 275 -16.34 20.24 11.11
N THR A 276 -15.80 21.40 11.47
CA THR A 276 -15.44 22.46 10.52
C THR A 276 -13.96 22.76 10.68
N ILE A 277 -13.18 22.64 9.61
CA ILE A 277 -11.76 22.98 9.56
C ILE A 277 -11.56 24.12 8.57
N THR A 278 -11.07 25.26 9.03
CA THR A 278 -10.88 26.46 8.22
C THR A 278 -9.48 27.00 8.43
N THR A 279 -8.80 27.36 7.34
CA THR A 279 -7.47 27.96 7.39
C THR A 279 -7.23 28.92 6.23
N ASP A 280 -6.32 29.86 6.39
CA ASP A 280 -5.98 30.80 5.33
C ASP A 280 -4.92 30.22 4.39
N ILE A 281 -3.74 29.91 4.90
CA ILE A 281 -2.54 29.60 4.10
C ILE A 281 -2.17 28.12 4.07
N TYR A 282 -2.68 27.33 5.02
CA TYR A 282 -2.32 25.92 5.14
C TYR A 282 -3.30 25.04 4.37
N TYR A 283 -2.90 23.80 4.13
CA TYR A 283 -3.87 22.75 3.80
C TYR A 283 -4.84 22.58 4.97
N GLY A 284 -6.11 22.31 4.68
CA GLY A 284 -7.07 21.91 5.71
C GLY A 284 -6.61 20.63 6.41
N ILE A 285 -6.31 19.60 5.61
CA ILE A 285 -5.60 18.39 6.04
C ILE A 285 -4.42 18.10 5.12
N GLN A 286 -3.25 17.84 5.70
CA GLN A 286 -2.06 17.41 4.96
C GLN A 286 -1.64 16.03 5.46
N ASN A 287 -1.68 15.02 4.58
CA ASN A 287 -1.34 13.64 4.90
C ASN A 287 -0.03 13.20 4.23
N PHE A 288 0.93 12.77 5.06
CA PHE A 288 2.20 12.14 4.66
C PHE A 288 2.34 10.76 5.34
N MET A 289 1.24 10.23 5.88
CA MET A 289 1.20 8.95 6.56
C MET A 289 0.40 7.95 5.74
N ASP A 290 1.03 6.81 5.43
CA ASP A 290 0.36 5.72 4.75
C ASP A 290 -0.73 5.09 5.63
N GLY A 291 -1.85 4.69 5.02
CA GLY A 291 -2.94 3.97 5.68
C GLY A 291 -3.83 4.81 6.59
N VAL A 292 -3.90 6.13 6.40
CA VAL A 292 -4.82 6.99 7.17
C VAL A 292 -6.26 6.80 6.71
N THR A 293 -7.18 6.72 7.65
CA THR A 293 -8.63 6.78 7.39
C THR A 293 -9.24 8.04 7.99
N ILE A 294 -9.83 8.89 7.16
CA ILE A 294 -10.74 9.95 7.59
C ILE A 294 -12.13 9.31 7.75
N LYS A 295 -12.58 9.18 9.01
CA LYS A 295 -13.90 8.65 9.36
C LYS A 295 -14.84 9.81 9.63
N LEU A 296 -15.89 9.90 8.83
CA LEU A 296 -16.89 10.96 8.87
C LEU A 296 -18.12 10.51 9.66
N VAL A 297 -18.61 11.40 10.52
CA VAL A 297 -19.89 11.30 11.21
C VAL A 297 -20.63 12.63 11.02
N GLY A 298 -21.89 12.56 10.62
CA GLY A 298 -22.70 13.76 10.33
C GLY A 298 -22.19 14.55 9.12
N THR A 299 -22.25 15.88 9.20
CA THR A 299 -21.85 16.78 8.10
C THR A 299 -20.59 17.55 8.48
N ASN A 300 -19.53 17.37 7.71
CA ASN A 300 -18.21 17.94 7.99
C ASN A 300 -17.80 18.90 6.87
N SER A 301 -16.98 19.89 7.19
CA SER A 301 -16.51 20.88 6.22
C SER A 301 -15.03 21.17 6.39
N ILE A 302 -14.28 21.25 5.29
CA ILE A 302 -12.87 21.63 5.28
C ILE A 302 -12.67 22.71 4.22
N SER A 303 -12.07 23.83 4.60
CA SER A 303 -11.81 24.94 3.69
C SER A 303 -10.42 25.53 3.88
N SER A 304 -9.79 25.91 2.76
CA SER A 304 -8.56 26.69 2.76
C SER A 304 -8.65 27.85 1.77
N LYS A 305 -8.33 29.06 2.23
CA LYS A 305 -8.44 30.27 1.40
C LYS A 305 -7.38 30.32 0.31
N LEU A 306 -6.14 29.94 0.62
CA LEU A 306 -4.96 30.08 -0.24
C LEU A 306 -4.25 28.74 -0.49
N ASN A 307 -4.88 27.62 -0.14
CA ASN A 307 -4.34 26.29 -0.38
C ASN A 307 -5.44 25.25 -0.68
N ASN A 308 -5.05 23.98 -0.82
CA ASN A 308 -5.98 22.88 -1.06
C ASN A 308 -6.75 22.52 0.23
N ALA A 309 -7.96 21.99 0.10
CA ALA A 309 -8.70 21.50 1.28
C ALA A 309 -8.00 20.27 1.87
N ILE A 310 -7.59 19.33 1.02
CA ILE A 310 -6.82 18.14 1.41
C ILE A 310 -5.64 17.91 0.47
N TYR A 311 -4.48 17.54 1.03
CA TYR A 311 -3.32 17.05 0.30
C TYR A 311 -2.93 15.65 0.81
N ASN A 312 -2.76 14.69 -0.09
CA ASN A 312 -2.26 13.35 0.19
C ASN A 312 -0.95 13.10 -0.58
N ASN A 313 0.10 12.73 0.14
CA ASN A 313 1.45 12.57 -0.40
C ASN A 313 1.65 11.26 -1.18
N ASP A 314 2.76 11.19 -1.93
CA ASP A 314 3.26 10.01 -2.63
C ASP A 314 3.21 8.76 -1.75
N ALA A 315 2.84 7.64 -2.38
CA ALA A 315 2.77 6.31 -1.77
C ALA A 315 1.89 6.20 -0.51
N CYS A 316 1.11 7.23 -0.17
CA CYS A 316 0.19 7.20 0.97
C CYS A 316 -1.20 6.74 0.52
N MET A 317 -1.72 5.69 1.14
CA MET A 317 -3.12 5.33 1.03
C MET A 317 -3.96 6.16 2.02
N LEU A 318 -4.91 6.94 1.49
CA LEU A 318 -5.92 7.67 2.25
C LEU A 318 -7.31 7.09 1.98
N THR A 319 -8.03 6.73 3.03
CA THR A 319 -9.45 6.33 2.94
C THR A 319 -10.33 7.41 3.54
N ILE A 320 -11.36 7.84 2.83
CA ILE A 320 -12.41 8.73 3.33
C ILE A 320 -13.69 7.92 3.38
N SER A 321 -14.27 7.75 4.57
CA SER A 321 -15.43 6.89 4.75
C SER A 321 -16.39 7.42 5.81
N GLY A 322 -17.66 7.08 5.71
CA GLY A 322 -18.65 7.44 6.73
C GLY A 322 -20.06 7.21 6.20
N ASN A 323 -20.71 6.17 6.70
CA ASN A 323 -21.98 5.68 6.18
C ASN A 323 -23.07 6.77 6.22
N GLY A 324 -23.39 7.34 5.06
CA GLY A 324 -24.36 8.44 4.92
C GLY A 324 -23.87 9.81 5.42
N ALA A 325 -22.61 9.93 5.81
CA ALA A 325 -21.99 11.18 6.23
C ALA A 325 -21.54 12.02 5.03
N THR A 326 -21.46 13.33 5.23
CA THR A 326 -21.06 14.30 4.19
C THR A 326 -19.77 14.99 4.56
N LEU A 327 -18.90 15.20 3.56
CA LEU A 327 -17.70 16.02 3.64
C LEU A 327 -17.75 17.10 2.55
N ASN A 328 -17.91 18.35 2.98
CA ASN A 328 -17.82 19.53 2.13
C ASN A 328 -16.36 20.00 2.08
N LEU A 329 -15.85 20.23 0.88
CA LEU A 329 -14.46 20.59 0.65
C LEU A 329 -14.39 21.87 -0.20
N GLN A 330 -13.75 22.91 0.33
CA GLN A 330 -13.49 24.14 -0.40
C GLN A 330 -11.98 24.35 -0.54
N GLY A 331 -11.45 24.04 -1.72
CA GLY A 331 -10.11 24.44 -2.10
C GLY A 331 -10.06 25.90 -2.51
N SER A 332 -8.86 26.48 -2.55
CA SER A 332 -8.70 27.88 -2.91
C SER A 332 -9.22 28.21 -4.32
N VAL A 333 -9.86 29.37 -4.44
CA VAL A 333 -10.12 30.05 -5.73
C VAL A 333 -9.24 31.29 -5.93
N GLU A 334 -8.55 31.73 -4.88
CA GLU A 334 -7.83 33.01 -4.79
C GLU A 334 -6.30 32.87 -4.84
N ALA A 335 -5.73 31.71 -4.45
CA ALA A 335 -4.29 31.50 -4.25
C ALA A 335 -3.47 31.91 -5.47
N LYS A 336 -2.43 32.74 -5.34
CA LYS A 336 -1.59 33.07 -6.51
C LYS A 336 -0.96 31.83 -7.14
N ASP A 337 -0.56 30.89 -6.30
CA ASP A 337 -0.05 29.58 -6.70
C ASP A 337 -1.18 28.66 -7.15
N LYS A 338 -1.14 28.23 -8.43
CA LYS A 338 -2.20 27.42 -9.05
C LYS A 338 -2.28 25.98 -8.52
N PRO A 339 -1.17 25.30 -8.20
CA PRO A 339 -1.18 24.05 -7.44
C PRO A 339 -1.94 24.11 -6.11
N GLY A 340 -2.02 25.28 -5.46
CA GLY A 340 -2.81 25.49 -4.23
C GLY A 340 -4.32 25.68 -4.43
N ARG A 341 -4.86 25.43 -5.63
CA ARG A 341 -6.29 25.62 -5.98
C ARG A 341 -7.00 24.30 -6.28
N GLN A 342 -6.86 23.31 -5.40
CA GLN A 342 -7.41 21.96 -5.54
C GLN A 342 -8.43 21.65 -4.44
N VAL A 343 -9.47 20.88 -4.74
CA VAL A 343 -10.32 20.29 -3.68
C VAL A 343 -9.50 19.27 -2.90
N LEU A 344 -9.01 18.24 -3.61
CA LEU A 344 -8.13 17.22 -3.05
C LEU A 344 -7.03 16.91 -4.06
N GLN A 345 -5.79 17.18 -3.67
CA GLN A 345 -4.61 16.77 -4.43
C GLN A 345 -4.04 15.47 -3.86
N ASN A 346 -3.91 14.46 -4.70
CA ASN A 346 -3.47 13.13 -4.30
C ASN A 346 -2.27 12.67 -5.11
N HIS A 347 -1.16 12.31 -4.49
CA HIS A 347 -0.04 11.64 -5.19
C HIS A 347 0.13 10.17 -4.79
N GLY A 348 -0.78 9.64 -3.97
CA GLY A 348 -0.85 8.24 -3.59
C GLY A 348 -2.16 7.62 -4.07
N ILE A 349 -2.86 6.95 -3.16
CA ILE A 349 -4.14 6.29 -3.46
C ILE A 349 -5.21 6.88 -2.55
N VAL A 350 -6.30 7.40 -3.13
CA VAL A 350 -7.48 7.83 -2.37
C VAL A 350 -8.64 6.87 -2.61
N LYS A 351 -9.25 6.41 -1.52
CA LYS A 351 -10.48 5.62 -1.52
C LYS A 351 -11.62 6.41 -0.90
N VAL A 352 -12.72 6.59 -1.61
CA VAL A 352 -13.94 7.22 -1.11
C VAL A 352 -15.00 6.13 -0.94
N VAL A 353 -15.43 5.89 0.30
CA VAL A 353 -16.23 4.71 0.65
C VAL A 353 -17.48 5.10 1.42
N GLN A 354 -18.65 4.84 0.85
CA GLN A 354 -19.96 4.97 1.52
C GLN A 354 -20.26 6.34 2.15
N CYS A 355 -19.66 7.41 1.65
CA CYS A 355 -19.92 8.79 2.07
C CYS A 355 -20.30 9.68 0.88
N THR A 356 -20.68 10.92 1.19
CA THR A 356 -20.87 12.00 0.22
C THR A 356 -19.70 12.98 0.31
N ILE A 357 -19.09 13.31 -0.83
CA ILE A 357 -18.13 14.42 -0.95
C ILE A 357 -18.75 15.51 -1.83
N GLU A 358 -18.77 16.75 -1.34
CA GLU A 358 -19.14 17.92 -2.14
C GLU A 358 -17.94 18.88 -2.19
N GLY A 359 -17.45 19.22 -3.38
CA GLY A 359 -16.16 19.88 -3.55
C GLY A 359 -16.16 21.03 -4.55
N ASN A 360 -15.52 22.14 -4.20
CA ASN A 360 -15.28 23.26 -5.11
C ASN A 360 -13.85 23.79 -4.99
N ALA A 361 -13.18 24.08 -6.12
CA ALA A 361 -11.90 24.78 -6.13
C ALA A 361 -11.62 25.54 -7.44
N GLY A 362 -10.58 26.36 -7.46
CA GLY A 362 -10.27 27.22 -8.59
C GLY A 362 -9.71 26.52 -9.83
N VAL A 363 -8.92 25.45 -9.68
CA VAL A 363 -8.19 24.80 -10.80
C VAL A 363 -8.63 23.37 -11.01
N ASN A 364 -8.38 22.45 -10.07
CA ASN A 364 -8.95 21.10 -10.16
C ASN A 364 -9.79 20.73 -8.96
N GLY A 365 -10.72 19.81 -9.18
CA GLY A 365 -11.47 19.19 -8.11
C GLY A 365 -10.64 18.10 -7.46
N LEU A 366 -10.85 16.87 -7.93
CA LEU A 366 -10.07 15.71 -7.55
C LEU A 366 -8.94 15.52 -8.56
N SER A 367 -7.70 15.45 -8.10
CA SER A 367 -6.53 15.41 -8.99
C SER A 367 -5.41 14.49 -8.53
N TYR A 368 -4.62 14.02 -9.50
CA TYR A 368 -3.41 13.21 -9.32
C TYR A 368 -3.65 11.83 -8.68
N GLY A 369 -2.66 10.94 -8.82
CA GLY A 369 -2.62 9.63 -8.17
C GLY A 369 -3.74 8.69 -8.62
N GLU A 370 -3.98 7.66 -7.81
CA GLU A 370 -5.00 6.64 -8.05
C GLU A 370 -6.25 6.87 -7.20
N TRP A 371 -7.42 6.65 -7.79
CA TRP A 371 -8.71 6.87 -7.14
C TRP A 371 -9.62 5.65 -7.19
N VAL A 372 -10.26 5.35 -6.07
CA VAL A 372 -11.27 4.30 -5.94
C VAL A 372 -12.53 4.90 -5.32
N PHE A 373 -13.65 4.78 -6.02
CA PHE A 373 -14.96 5.18 -5.57
C PHE A 373 -15.80 3.94 -5.28
N ASP A 374 -16.24 3.77 -4.03
CA ASP A 374 -16.96 2.59 -3.59
C ASP A 374 -18.24 2.97 -2.85
N ARG A 375 -19.39 2.74 -3.50
CA ARG A 375 -20.74 3.02 -3.00
C ARG A 375 -20.88 4.43 -2.42
N CYS A 376 -20.25 5.41 -3.06
CA CYS A 376 -20.20 6.81 -2.59
C CYS A 376 -20.96 7.75 -3.52
N ASN A 377 -21.22 8.96 -3.03
CA ASN A 377 -21.68 10.09 -3.83
C ASN A 377 -20.58 11.16 -3.87
N VAL A 378 -20.33 11.75 -5.03
CA VAL A 378 -19.39 12.85 -5.19
C VAL A 378 -20.03 13.91 -6.07
N LYS A 379 -19.99 15.18 -5.64
CA LYS A 379 -20.29 16.34 -6.46
C LYS A 379 -19.07 17.24 -6.45
N VAL A 380 -18.41 17.43 -7.58
CA VAL A 380 -17.19 18.23 -7.62
C VAL A 380 -17.18 19.19 -8.81
N LYS A 381 -16.75 20.42 -8.57
CA LYS A 381 -16.60 21.45 -9.60
C LYS A 381 -15.26 22.17 -9.45
N ALA A 382 -14.56 22.38 -10.56
CA ALA A 382 -13.40 23.25 -10.57
C ALA A 382 -13.22 24.02 -11.88
N GLY A 383 -12.64 25.22 -11.80
CA GLY A 383 -12.58 26.19 -12.89
C GLY A 383 -11.61 25.85 -14.03
N GLY A 384 -10.71 24.89 -13.86
CA GLY A 384 -9.63 24.61 -14.81
C GLY A 384 -8.57 25.73 -14.84
N ASP A 385 -7.67 25.66 -15.82
CA ASP A 385 -6.70 26.73 -16.06
C ASP A 385 -6.30 26.77 -17.54
N ALA A 386 -6.17 27.96 -18.11
CA ALA A 386 -5.85 28.12 -19.54
C ALA A 386 -4.42 27.64 -19.90
N LYS A 387 -3.48 27.69 -18.95
CA LYS A 387 -2.10 27.21 -19.14
C LYS A 387 -2.00 25.68 -18.99
N PHE A 388 -2.93 25.10 -18.23
CA PHE A 388 -2.98 23.66 -17.97
C PHE A 388 -4.25 23.09 -18.63
N PRO A 389 -4.23 22.80 -19.95
CA PRO A 389 -5.43 22.48 -20.72
C PRO A 389 -6.17 21.22 -20.26
N PHE A 390 -5.54 20.40 -19.42
CA PHE A 390 -6.14 19.21 -18.83
C PHE A 390 -6.66 19.41 -17.40
N ALA A 391 -6.56 20.63 -16.85
CA ALA A 391 -7.12 20.97 -15.55
C ALA A 391 -8.66 21.02 -15.58
N GLY A 392 -9.30 20.50 -14.53
CA GLY A 392 -10.75 20.47 -14.38
C GLY A 392 -11.25 19.68 -13.18
N SER A 393 -12.55 19.42 -13.13
CA SER A 393 -13.24 18.88 -11.95
C SER A 393 -12.73 17.49 -11.51
N ILE A 394 -12.38 16.62 -12.46
CA ILE A 394 -11.73 15.33 -12.19
C ILE A 394 -10.65 15.11 -13.25
N SER A 395 -9.37 15.28 -12.90
CA SER A 395 -8.27 15.38 -13.86
C SER A 395 -6.93 14.87 -13.33
N TYR A 396 -5.93 14.72 -14.21
CA TYR A 396 -4.58 14.27 -13.86
C TYR A 396 -4.51 12.90 -13.17
N MET A 397 -5.45 12.00 -13.42
CA MET A 397 -5.44 10.68 -12.78
C MET A 397 -4.33 9.82 -13.37
N GLU A 398 -3.54 9.13 -12.55
CA GLU A 398 -2.49 8.21 -13.05
C GLU A 398 -3.09 6.98 -13.75
N LYS A 399 -4.31 6.62 -13.33
CA LYS A 399 -5.11 5.54 -13.91
C LYS A 399 -6.56 5.97 -13.98
N ILE A 400 -7.32 5.36 -14.88
CA ILE A 400 -8.78 5.49 -14.87
C ILE A 400 -9.28 5.04 -13.48
N PRO A 401 -10.05 5.89 -12.76
CA PRO A 401 -10.55 5.54 -11.43
C PRO A 401 -11.39 4.27 -11.44
N THR A 402 -11.31 3.51 -10.35
CA THR A 402 -12.15 2.32 -10.16
C THR A 402 -13.46 2.71 -9.50
N PHE A 403 -14.56 2.15 -9.99
CA PHE A 403 -15.90 2.39 -9.47
C PHE A 403 -16.55 1.07 -9.03
N SER A 404 -17.13 1.05 -7.84
CA SER A 404 -17.85 -0.10 -7.28
C SER A 404 -19.18 0.37 -6.70
N GLY A 405 -20.30 -0.08 -7.26
CA GLY A 405 -21.64 0.34 -6.84
C GLY A 405 -21.92 1.84 -7.04
N CYS A 406 -21.14 2.56 -7.84
CA CYS A 406 -21.38 3.95 -8.21
C CYS A 406 -20.87 4.20 -9.63
N SER A 407 -21.28 5.32 -10.23
CA SER A 407 -20.81 5.71 -11.56
C SER A 407 -20.91 7.23 -11.78
N VAL A 408 -20.19 7.76 -12.76
CA VAL A 408 -20.35 9.14 -13.22
C VAL A 408 -21.70 9.27 -13.93
N VAL A 409 -22.57 10.16 -13.46
CA VAL A 409 -23.91 10.40 -14.01
C VAL A 409 -24.08 11.80 -14.62
N THR A 410 -23.22 12.74 -14.22
CA THR A 410 -23.24 14.13 -14.70
C THR A 410 -21.80 14.59 -14.97
N PRO A 411 -21.54 15.27 -16.09
CA PRO A 411 -22.40 15.36 -17.28
C PRO A 411 -22.55 13.99 -17.96
N LYS A 412 -23.67 13.79 -18.66
CA LYS A 412 -23.89 12.59 -19.49
C LYS A 412 -22.92 12.56 -20.68
N GLY A 413 -22.55 11.37 -21.13
CA GLY A 413 -21.68 11.18 -22.30
C GLY A 413 -20.22 11.62 -22.06
N THR A 414 -19.78 11.61 -20.81
CA THR A 414 -18.39 11.83 -20.44
C THR A 414 -17.53 10.61 -20.73
N GLN A 415 -16.25 10.83 -20.97
CA GLN A 415 -15.25 9.80 -21.26
C GLN A 415 -13.91 10.14 -20.61
N TRP A 416 -13.11 9.12 -20.32
CA TRP A 416 -11.74 9.30 -19.87
C TRP A 416 -10.83 9.55 -21.06
N LYS A 417 -10.17 10.71 -21.08
CA LYS A 417 -9.19 11.08 -22.09
C LYS A 417 -7.79 10.87 -21.54
N GLU A 418 -7.03 9.97 -22.16
CA GLU A 418 -5.58 9.85 -21.92
C GLU A 418 -4.86 11.05 -22.53
N PHE A 419 -3.83 11.54 -21.83
CA PHE A 419 -2.91 12.54 -22.34
C PHE A 419 -1.52 12.34 -21.74
N ASN A 420 -0.52 12.93 -22.39
CA ASN A 420 0.84 13.02 -21.86
C ASN A 420 1.20 14.49 -21.73
N ASP A 421 1.89 14.85 -20.66
CA ASP A 421 2.51 16.15 -20.47
C ASP A 421 3.93 16.00 -19.88
N GLY A 422 4.52 17.11 -19.41
CA GLY A 422 5.86 17.10 -18.83
C GLY A 422 6.00 16.28 -17.54
N TYR A 423 4.88 15.88 -16.90
CA TYR A 423 4.86 15.11 -15.66
C TYR A 423 4.57 13.63 -15.88
N GLY A 424 4.17 13.23 -17.08
CA GLY A 424 3.93 11.84 -17.44
C GLY A 424 2.61 11.63 -18.16
N LYS A 425 2.09 10.40 -18.03
CA LYS A 425 0.84 9.96 -18.66
C LYS A 425 -0.29 10.00 -17.65
N PHE A 426 -1.40 10.65 -18.01
CA PHE A 426 -2.55 10.84 -17.14
C PHE A 426 -3.88 10.70 -17.88
N TYR A 427 -4.96 10.69 -17.10
CA TYR A 427 -6.34 10.67 -17.58
C TYR A 427 -7.13 11.84 -17.00
N ALA A 428 -7.98 12.46 -17.81
CA ALA A 428 -8.95 13.47 -17.36
C ALA A 428 -10.35 13.11 -17.84
N LEU A 429 -11.36 13.46 -17.03
CA LEU A 429 -12.75 13.33 -17.45
C LEU A 429 -13.09 14.44 -18.44
N ALA A 430 -13.51 14.05 -19.64
CA ALA A 430 -13.80 14.95 -20.73
C ALA A 430 -15.20 14.70 -21.31
N ASN A 431 -15.72 15.68 -22.04
CA ASN A 431 -16.93 15.50 -22.84
C ASN A 431 -16.63 14.66 -24.11
N ALA A 432 -17.68 14.36 -24.89
CA ALA A 432 -17.56 13.63 -26.16
C ALA A 432 -16.57 14.27 -27.16
N GLY A 433 -16.38 15.59 -27.11
CA GLY A 433 -15.41 16.33 -27.92
C GLY A 433 -13.98 16.34 -27.37
N GLY A 434 -13.71 15.64 -26.26
CA GLY A 434 -12.38 15.55 -25.67
C GLY A 434 -11.92 16.81 -24.91
N LYS A 435 -12.83 17.74 -24.61
CA LYS A 435 -12.58 18.88 -23.72
C LYS A 435 -12.80 18.45 -22.26
N VAL A 436 -11.83 18.72 -21.40
CA VAL A 436 -11.91 18.41 -19.97
C VAL A 436 -13.08 19.15 -19.32
N ILE A 437 -13.79 18.46 -18.41
CA ILE A 437 -14.94 19.01 -17.70
C ILE A 437 -14.46 19.97 -16.60
N THR A 438 -14.86 21.24 -16.70
CA THR A 438 -14.61 22.30 -15.71
C THR A 438 -15.92 22.75 -15.02
N ASP A 439 -16.97 21.96 -15.15
CA ASP A 439 -18.26 22.19 -14.49
C ASP A 439 -18.57 21.04 -13.52
N LEU A 440 -19.75 21.04 -12.92
CA LEU A 440 -20.19 20.02 -11.98
C LEU A 440 -20.05 18.61 -12.59
N VAL A 441 -19.32 17.77 -11.89
CA VAL A 441 -19.27 16.32 -12.10
C VAL A 441 -19.96 15.64 -10.93
N GLU A 442 -20.84 14.69 -11.21
CA GLU A 442 -21.52 13.88 -10.21
C GLU A 442 -21.18 12.41 -10.38
N ILE A 443 -20.65 11.79 -9.32
CA ILE A 443 -20.58 10.34 -9.13
C ILE A 443 -21.72 9.98 -8.18
N LYS A 444 -22.57 9.02 -8.56
CA LYS A 444 -23.75 8.66 -7.78
C LYS A 444 -23.72 7.20 -7.38
N TYR A 445 -24.04 6.93 -6.12
CA TYR A 445 -24.29 5.59 -5.61
C TYR A 445 -25.49 4.98 -6.31
N ASP A 446 -25.32 3.76 -6.81
CA ASP A 446 -26.38 2.93 -7.36
C ASP A 446 -26.65 1.74 -6.43
N PRO A 447 -27.73 1.80 -5.61
CA PRO A 447 -28.07 0.71 -4.69
C PRO A 447 -28.53 -0.57 -5.40
N THR A 448 -28.78 -0.52 -6.70
CA THR A 448 -29.20 -1.68 -7.50
C THR A 448 -28.03 -2.38 -8.19
N GLY A 449 -26.86 -1.74 -8.22
CA GLY A 449 -25.62 -2.30 -8.74
C GLY A 449 -25.02 -3.32 -7.77
N ILE A 450 -25.43 -4.59 -7.86
CA ILE A 450 -24.69 -5.68 -7.22
C ILE A 450 -23.29 -5.68 -7.86
N SER A 451 -22.26 -5.33 -7.09
CA SER A 451 -20.87 -5.43 -7.54
C SER A 451 -20.57 -6.89 -7.85
N ALA A 452 -20.29 -7.18 -9.13
CA ALA A 452 -19.73 -8.46 -9.52
C ALA A 452 -18.41 -8.64 -8.76
N THR A 453 -18.39 -9.51 -7.77
CA THR A 453 -17.14 -9.91 -7.13
C THR A 453 -16.33 -10.69 -8.17
N ASN A 454 -15.05 -10.34 -8.33
CA ASN A 454 -14.07 -11.22 -8.93
C ASN A 454 -13.89 -12.42 -7.98
N ALA A 455 -14.85 -13.33 -7.98
CA ALA A 455 -14.64 -14.66 -7.46
C ALA A 455 -13.67 -15.33 -8.43
N GLU A 456 -12.39 -15.43 -8.02
CA GLU A 456 -11.50 -16.43 -8.58
C GLU A 456 -12.25 -17.75 -8.63
N LYS A 457 -12.18 -18.44 -9.78
CA LYS A 457 -12.79 -19.76 -9.97
C LYS A 457 -12.18 -20.74 -8.96
N ALA A 458 -12.75 -20.80 -7.76
CA ALA A 458 -12.52 -21.89 -6.84
C ALA A 458 -13.18 -23.12 -7.45
N ASN A 459 -12.35 -24.11 -7.77
CA ASN A 459 -12.73 -25.38 -8.36
C ASN A 459 -13.86 -26.04 -7.55
N GLY A 460 -15.07 -26.10 -8.14
CA GLY A 460 -16.10 -27.10 -7.81
C GLY A 460 -16.91 -26.93 -6.53
N VAL A 461 -16.69 -25.92 -5.69
CA VAL A 461 -17.50 -25.70 -4.47
C VAL A 461 -18.59 -24.66 -4.73
N GLN A 462 -19.87 -25.06 -4.69
CA GLN A 462 -20.99 -24.12 -4.71
C GLN A 462 -21.00 -23.30 -3.41
N ASN A 463 -20.91 -21.97 -3.52
CA ASN A 463 -21.10 -21.05 -2.40
C ASN A 463 -22.56 -20.61 -2.37
N ILE A 464 -23.30 -21.00 -1.33
CA ILE A 464 -24.72 -20.68 -1.16
C ILE A 464 -24.90 -19.81 0.07
N TYR A 465 -25.71 -18.76 -0.05
CA TYR A 465 -26.06 -17.84 1.04
C TYR A 465 -27.57 -17.62 1.10
N THR A 466 -28.10 -17.37 2.30
CA THR A 466 -29.45 -16.81 2.47
C THR A 466 -29.48 -15.35 1.99
N ILE A 467 -30.68 -14.79 1.82
CA ILE A 467 -30.84 -13.37 1.45
C ILE A 467 -30.26 -12.41 2.50
N ASP A 468 -30.17 -12.87 3.75
CA ASP A 468 -29.57 -12.15 4.88
C ASP A 468 -28.04 -12.32 4.95
N GLY A 469 -27.43 -13.00 3.97
CA GLY A 469 -25.97 -13.15 3.85
C GLY A 469 -25.37 -14.27 4.72
N MET A 470 -26.19 -15.14 5.34
CA MET A 470 -25.68 -16.30 6.08
C MET A 470 -25.25 -17.40 5.11
N ARG A 471 -24.03 -17.93 5.27
CA ARG A 471 -23.53 -19.05 4.46
C ARG A 471 -24.30 -20.33 4.80
N VAL A 472 -24.76 -21.03 3.77
CA VAL A 472 -25.47 -22.31 3.87
C VAL A 472 -24.57 -23.42 3.32
N SER A 473 -24.43 -24.51 4.08
CA SER A 473 -23.72 -25.72 3.66
C SER A 473 -24.67 -26.69 2.96
N GLY A 474 -24.17 -27.42 1.96
CA GLY A 474 -24.96 -28.39 1.17
C GLY A 474 -25.10 -27.98 -0.29
N LYS A 475 -25.92 -28.74 -1.03
CA LYS A 475 -26.24 -28.43 -2.44
C LYS A 475 -27.54 -27.64 -2.52
N PHE A 476 -27.68 -26.77 -3.52
CA PHE A 476 -28.88 -25.94 -3.70
C PHE A 476 -30.16 -26.79 -3.84
N GLU A 477 -30.04 -28.00 -4.39
CA GLU A 477 -31.14 -28.91 -4.60
C GLU A 477 -31.77 -29.43 -3.29
N ASP A 478 -30.99 -29.44 -2.21
CA ASP A 478 -31.39 -30.00 -0.91
C ASP A 478 -31.92 -28.92 0.05
N LEU A 479 -31.93 -27.66 -0.36
CA LEU A 479 -32.38 -26.54 0.48
C LEU A 479 -33.91 -26.43 0.53
N PRO A 480 -34.48 -25.94 1.66
CA PRO A 480 -35.88 -25.58 1.76
C PRO A 480 -36.32 -24.57 0.69
N LYS A 481 -37.64 -24.46 0.46
CA LYS A 481 -38.19 -23.43 -0.43
C LYS A 481 -37.80 -22.04 0.07
N GLY A 482 -37.30 -21.21 -0.82
CA GLY A 482 -36.77 -19.91 -0.44
C GLY A 482 -35.92 -19.24 -1.52
N VAL A 483 -35.39 -18.06 -1.19
CA VAL A 483 -34.51 -17.28 -2.05
C VAL A 483 -33.09 -17.40 -1.52
N TYR A 484 -32.16 -17.80 -2.40
CA TYR A 484 -30.75 -17.98 -2.07
C TYR A 484 -29.85 -17.26 -3.07
N ILE A 485 -28.64 -16.93 -2.65
CA ILE A 485 -27.56 -16.50 -3.54
C ILE A 485 -26.62 -17.68 -3.73
N VAL A 486 -26.64 -18.28 -4.92
CA VAL A 486 -25.81 -19.44 -5.30
C VAL A 486 -24.77 -18.96 -6.30
N ASN A 487 -23.48 -19.03 -5.93
CA ASN A 487 -22.36 -18.55 -6.75
C ASN A 487 -22.56 -17.12 -7.27
N GLY A 488 -23.06 -16.23 -6.40
CA GLY A 488 -23.32 -14.83 -6.73
C GLY A 488 -24.59 -14.56 -7.54
N LYS A 489 -25.42 -15.57 -7.84
CA LYS A 489 -26.70 -15.40 -8.55
C LYS A 489 -27.88 -15.71 -7.63
N LYS A 490 -28.89 -14.83 -7.64
CA LYS A 490 -30.18 -15.09 -6.98
C LYS A 490 -30.86 -16.29 -7.65
N GLN A 491 -31.20 -17.31 -6.87
CA GLN A 491 -31.98 -18.45 -7.31
C GLN A 491 -33.16 -18.66 -6.37
N VAL A 492 -34.28 -19.10 -6.92
CA VAL A 492 -35.52 -19.37 -6.18
C VAL A 492 -35.72 -20.89 -6.13
N LYS A 493 -35.74 -21.45 -4.92
CA LYS A 493 -36.09 -22.84 -4.68
C LYS A 493 -37.61 -22.92 -4.52
N MET A 494 -38.26 -23.46 -5.56
CA MET A 494 -39.73 -23.53 -5.70
C MET A 494 -40.34 -24.70 -4.94
#